data_AF-A0A9E5S0Y8-F1
#
_entry.id   AF-A0A9E5S0Y8-F1
#
_cell.length_a   1.000
_cell.length_b   1.000
_cell.length_c   1.000
_cell.angle_alpha   90.00
_cell.angle_beta   90.00
_cell.angle_gamma   90.00
#
_symmetry.space_group_name_H-M   'P 1'
#
loop_
_entity.id
_entity.type
_entity.pdbx_description
1 polymer ?
#
loop_
_entity_poly.entity_id
_entity_poly.type
_entity_poly.pdbx_seq_one_letter_code
_entity_poly.pdbx_strand_id
1 'polypeptide(L)'
;MPDFEIDPIWGEQGNPGPGAPSDFEIPSGSEDIVVDGSGKANLPVKIYNDKFSDGDNIFALTVDSSTIGFNQDVYEFQEKDGIKLVGNGDDYGSPDSSDNRTFPIELNTASTTQTAYVVIYDDEKPSRKTKGDDSANNIDLKGVNNSDTSDDTVLTGAGNDTVDAGKGNDIVFGQKGNDKIWGKEGNDYLLGGEGDDYLNGGDGKDYLDGGTGADTLEGGNGDDIYIVDNVNDKIIDSPGTGVETVYSSVSWTLGSGLDHLYLTDNATQGIGNNLNNKIYGNSQNNTLEGKNGNDELNGYNGNDNIFGGSGDDKLYGDYGDDYLNGGDGNDILDGGFGGADTLEGGFGNDIYIVDNVNDKIIDSPQTGIETVKASVDWTLGAGLDNLILEGYDKYNGTGNDLNNTITGNQYDNILNGGIGNDTLIGKNGNDTLTGGFGADAFVFESLTANSFPANTYQEGIDNITDFNYSEGDKIQISKVGFGATSTNQFSYNSSTGALLFDASSSDGIAAVQFATLSSGISFVPSLDINLV
;
A
#
# COMPACT_ATOMS: atom_id res chain seq x y z
N MET A 1 -19.58 17.03 0.36
CA MET A 1 -18.42 16.41 -0.31
C MET A 1 -17.82 15.50 0.74
N PRO A 2 -17.58 14.21 0.44
CA PRO A 2 -17.55 13.20 1.48
C PRO A 2 -16.22 13.22 2.24
N ASP A 3 -16.35 13.40 3.54
CA ASP A 3 -15.33 13.15 4.54
C ASP A 3 -15.30 11.66 4.89
N PHE A 4 -14.09 11.17 5.12
CA PHE A 4 -13.75 9.97 5.87
C PHE A 4 -14.00 10.21 7.37
N GLU A 5 -14.50 9.20 8.09
CA GLU A 5 -13.95 8.80 9.40
C GLU A 5 -14.45 7.39 9.78
N ILE A 6 -13.54 6.67 10.43
CA ILE A 6 -13.40 5.25 10.71
C ILE A 6 -14.02 4.97 12.12
N ASP A 7 -14.41 3.76 12.55
CA ASP A 7 -13.63 2.81 13.41
C ASP A 7 -14.64 1.92 14.22
N PRO A 8 -14.26 1.04 15.17
CA PRO A 8 -13.43 -0.19 15.16
C PRO A 8 -14.18 -1.42 15.73
N ILE A 9 -13.77 -2.67 15.43
CA ILE A 9 -13.83 -3.78 16.41
C ILE A 9 -12.64 -4.73 16.17
N TRP A 10 -11.65 -4.67 17.06
CA TRP A 10 -10.67 -5.74 17.26
C TRP A 10 -11.31 -6.90 18.02
N GLY A 11 -11.01 -8.13 17.60
CA GLY A 11 -11.47 -9.35 18.25
C GLY A 11 -10.79 -10.62 17.75
N GLU A 12 -9.50 -10.76 18.05
CA GLU A 12 -8.71 -12.00 18.21
C GLU A 12 -8.53 -13.02 17.05
N GLN A 13 -7.23 -13.29 16.81
CA GLN A 13 -6.56 -14.51 16.33
C GLN A 13 -6.39 -14.75 14.82
N GLY A 14 -5.18 -14.45 14.34
CA GLY A 14 -4.48 -15.22 13.30
C GLY A 14 -4.13 -14.44 12.04
N ASN A 15 -2.83 -14.16 11.87
CA ASN A 15 -2.18 -13.70 10.63
C ASN A 15 -2.65 -14.52 9.40
N PRO A 16 -2.89 -13.90 8.23
CA PRO A 16 -1.87 -13.98 7.18
C PRO A 16 -1.76 -12.73 6.28
N GLY A 17 -0.54 -12.22 6.09
CA GLY A 17 0.09 -11.86 4.80
C GLY A 17 -0.45 -10.65 3.99
N PRO A 18 0.43 -9.92 3.29
CA PRO A 18 0.08 -8.67 2.62
C PRO A 18 -0.83 -8.91 1.40
N GLY A 19 -1.87 -8.08 1.30
CA GLY A 19 -2.83 -8.09 0.21
C GLY A 19 -2.20 -7.67 -1.12
N ALA A 20 -2.56 -8.40 -2.18
CA ALA A 20 -2.25 -8.06 -3.56
C ALA A 20 -2.85 -6.68 -3.94
N PRO A 21 -2.21 -5.91 -4.85
CA PRO A 21 -2.79 -4.68 -5.37
C PRO A 21 -4.13 -4.95 -6.05
N SER A 22 -5.13 -4.17 -5.65
CA SER A 22 -6.50 -4.23 -6.11
C SER A 22 -6.62 -3.70 -7.55
N ASP A 23 -6.59 -4.60 -8.53
CA ASP A 23 -7.31 -4.43 -9.81
C ASP A 23 -7.59 -5.80 -10.51
N PHE A 24 -7.78 -6.85 -9.71
CA PHE A 24 -8.44 -8.08 -10.13
C PHE A 24 -9.61 -8.38 -9.19
N GLU A 25 -10.83 -8.00 -9.58
CA GLU A 25 -12.03 -8.37 -8.83
C GLU A 25 -12.26 -9.89 -8.90
N ILE A 26 -11.98 -10.60 -7.81
CA ILE A 26 -12.58 -11.91 -7.55
C ILE A 26 -14.02 -11.64 -7.05
N PRO A 27 -15.07 -12.21 -7.66
CA PRO A 27 -16.45 -11.97 -7.22
C PRO A 27 -16.66 -12.38 -5.76
N SER A 28 -17.20 -11.46 -4.97
CA SER A 28 -17.55 -11.62 -3.55
C SER A 28 -18.43 -12.85 -3.30
N GLY A 29 -17.97 -13.79 -2.48
CA GLY A 29 -18.78 -14.95 -2.09
C GLY A 29 -18.17 -15.93 -1.08
N SER A 30 -17.11 -15.58 -0.35
CA SER A 30 -16.57 -16.44 0.72
C SER A 30 -17.05 -15.93 2.09
N GLU A 31 -18.08 -16.56 2.64
CA GLU A 31 -18.40 -16.43 4.07
C GLU A 31 -17.36 -17.20 4.90
N ASP A 32 -16.91 -16.60 6.01
CA ASP A 32 -16.08 -17.24 7.03
C ASP A 32 -16.76 -18.51 7.58
N ILE A 33 -16.07 -19.65 7.49
CA ILE A 33 -16.53 -20.89 8.15
C ILE A 33 -15.65 -21.15 9.37
N VAL A 34 -16.21 -20.87 10.54
CA VAL A 34 -15.69 -21.28 11.84
C VAL A 34 -15.62 -22.80 11.92
N VAL A 35 -14.41 -23.34 12.08
CA VAL A 35 -14.15 -24.77 12.29
C VAL A 35 -14.55 -25.12 13.72
N ASP A 36 -15.60 -25.93 13.91
CA ASP A 36 -15.77 -26.59 15.21
C ASP A 36 -14.64 -27.62 15.40
N GLY A 37 -14.19 -27.78 16.65
CA GLY A 37 -13.01 -28.56 17.05
C GLY A 37 -13.08 -30.07 16.81
N SER A 38 -13.86 -30.53 15.83
CA SER A 38 -13.92 -31.90 15.35
C SER A 38 -13.59 -32.07 13.86
N GLY A 39 -13.30 -30.99 13.13
CA GLY A 39 -12.63 -31.05 11.83
C GLY A 39 -13.40 -31.78 10.72
N LYS A 40 -14.72 -31.60 10.63
CA LYS A 40 -15.51 -32.10 9.49
C LYS A 40 -16.60 -31.14 9.03
N ALA A 41 -16.45 -30.62 7.81
CA ALA A 41 -17.54 -30.08 6.99
C ALA A 41 -17.48 -30.73 5.60
N ASN A 42 -18.64 -31.17 5.10
CA ASN A 42 -18.84 -31.76 3.77
C ASN A 42 -19.57 -30.73 2.89
N LEU A 43 -19.03 -30.28 1.75
CA LEU A 43 -19.85 -29.60 0.73
C LEU A 43 -19.38 -29.83 -0.73
N PRO A 44 -20.31 -29.72 -1.71
CA PRO A 44 -20.16 -30.17 -3.09
C PRO A 44 -19.60 -29.10 -4.04
N VAL A 45 -18.87 -29.53 -5.07
CA VAL A 45 -18.39 -28.65 -6.14
C VAL A 45 -19.53 -28.28 -7.09
N LYS A 46 -19.77 -26.97 -7.27
CA LYS A 46 -20.55 -26.42 -8.38
C LYS A 46 -19.60 -25.76 -9.37
N ILE A 47 -19.63 -26.24 -10.61
CA ILE A 47 -18.95 -25.62 -11.75
C ILE A 47 -19.82 -24.44 -12.19
N TYR A 48 -19.30 -23.22 -12.12
CA TYR A 48 -19.91 -22.06 -12.75
C TYR A 48 -19.36 -21.92 -14.16
N ASN A 49 -20.23 -22.15 -15.15
CA ASN A 49 -19.99 -21.79 -16.53
C ASN A 49 -20.46 -20.34 -16.68
N ASP A 50 -19.56 -19.38 -16.55
CA ASP A 50 -19.86 -18.03 -17.00
C ASP A 50 -19.46 -17.92 -18.46
N LYS A 51 -20.49 -17.82 -19.31
CA LYS A 51 -20.30 -17.64 -20.74
C LYS A 51 -19.72 -16.25 -20.99
N PHE A 52 -18.40 -16.14 -21.02
CA PHE A 52 -17.78 -15.09 -21.82
C PHE A 52 -17.98 -15.43 -23.29
N SER A 53 -18.40 -14.44 -24.07
CA SER A 53 -18.82 -14.62 -25.46
C SER A 53 -17.72 -15.03 -26.43
N ASP A 54 -16.47 -15.23 -25.96
CA ASP A 54 -15.36 -15.75 -26.76
C ASP A 54 -14.56 -16.80 -25.95
N GLY A 55 -15.19 -17.93 -25.62
CA GLY A 55 -14.61 -19.27 -25.75
C GLY A 55 -13.31 -19.72 -25.06
N ASP A 56 -12.75 -19.00 -24.09
CA ASP A 56 -11.51 -19.38 -23.37
C ASP A 56 -11.80 -19.89 -21.95
N ASN A 57 -11.18 -21.01 -21.57
CA ASN A 57 -11.22 -21.55 -20.20
C ASN A 57 -9.80 -21.80 -19.71
N ILE A 58 -9.26 -20.93 -18.85
CA ILE A 58 -8.09 -21.24 -18.02
C ILE A 58 -8.62 -21.60 -16.63
N PHE A 59 -8.24 -22.77 -16.11
CA PHE A 59 -8.63 -23.24 -14.78
C PHE A 59 -7.43 -23.15 -13.83
N ALA A 60 -7.53 -22.35 -12.77
CA ALA A 60 -6.66 -22.48 -11.60
C ALA A 60 -7.29 -23.48 -10.63
N LEU A 61 -6.52 -24.46 -10.16
CA LEU A 61 -7.00 -25.49 -9.24
C LEU A 61 -6.21 -25.41 -7.92
N THR A 62 -6.90 -25.16 -6.80
CA THR A 62 -6.37 -25.32 -5.45
C THR A 62 -6.98 -26.58 -4.84
N VAL A 63 -6.16 -27.54 -4.39
CA VAL A 63 -6.62 -28.84 -3.87
C VAL A 63 -6.06 -29.12 -2.47
N ASP A 64 -6.93 -29.42 -1.51
CA ASP A 64 -6.56 -30.00 -0.20
C ASP A 64 -6.95 -31.50 -0.12
N SER A 65 -6.16 -32.25 0.64
CA SER A 65 -5.88 -33.68 0.51
C SER A 65 -6.59 -34.57 1.55
N SER A 66 -7.28 -35.62 1.08
CA SER A 66 -7.50 -36.96 1.71
C SER A 66 -8.88 -37.55 1.32
N THR A 67 -9.05 -38.54 0.43
CA THR A 67 -8.61 -39.95 0.49
C THR A 67 -9.02 -40.69 -0.82
N ILE A 68 -8.23 -41.70 -1.18
CA ILE A 68 -7.92 -42.21 -2.55
C ILE A 68 -8.71 -43.47 -2.98
N GLY A 69 -8.90 -43.67 -4.30
CA GLY A 69 -9.16 -44.96 -4.97
C GLY A 69 -8.76 -44.98 -6.46
N PHE A 70 -8.00 -46.01 -6.87
CA PHE A 70 -7.10 -46.15 -8.05
C PHE A 70 -7.70 -46.25 -9.48
N ASN A 71 -7.07 -45.62 -10.51
CA ASN A 71 -6.43 -46.24 -11.72
C ASN A 71 -5.88 -45.22 -12.77
N GLN A 72 -4.94 -45.69 -13.62
CA GLN A 72 -3.88 -45.01 -14.40
C GLN A 72 -4.28 -44.31 -15.74
N ASP A 73 -3.59 -43.19 -16.11
CA ASP A 73 -2.69 -43.01 -17.28
C ASP A 73 -2.30 -41.50 -17.53
N VAL A 74 -1.19 -41.28 -18.27
CA VAL A 74 -0.17 -40.19 -18.24
C VAL A 74 -0.59 -38.75 -18.61
N TYR A 75 -0.21 -37.78 -17.76
CA TYR A 75 -0.10 -36.33 -17.99
C TYR A 75 1.19 -35.86 -17.28
N GLU A 76 1.97 -34.99 -17.91
CA GLU A 76 3.28 -34.57 -17.39
C GLU A 76 3.10 -33.41 -16.40
N PHE A 77 3.47 -33.66 -15.15
CA PHE A 77 3.35 -32.75 -14.00
C PHE A 77 4.75 -32.18 -13.73
N GLN A 78 4.90 -30.87 -13.53
CA GLN A 78 6.18 -30.32 -13.09
C GLN A 78 6.29 -30.34 -11.56
N GLU A 79 7.42 -30.85 -11.07
CA GLU A 79 7.81 -30.87 -9.67
C GLU A 79 8.38 -29.49 -9.27
N LYS A 80 7.61 -28.66 -8.55
CA LYS A 80 8.11 -27.47 -7.85
C LYS A 80 7.94 -27.67 -6.34
N ASP A 81 8.89 -27.19 -5.54
CA ASP A 81 8.86 -27.23 -4.06
C ASP A 81 8.87 -28.62 -3.39
N GLY A 82 9.41 -29.64 -4.06
CA GLY A 82 9.56 -30.99 -3.49
C GLY A 82 8.36 -31.91 -3.71
N ILE A 83 7.48 -31.54 -4.64
CA ILE A 83 6.37 -32.37 -5.10
C ILE A 83 6.89 -33.51 -5.99
N LYS A 84 6.40 -34.76 -5.83
CA LYS A 84 6.83 -35.92 -6.64
C LYS A 84 5.70 -36.66 -7.37
N LEU A 85 5.99 -37.15 -8.57
CA LEU A 85 5.16 -38.16 -9.29
C LEU A 85 5.57 -39.60 -8.92
N VAL A 86 4.61 -40.51 -8.74
CA VAL A 86 4.87 -41.93 -8.40
C VAL A 86 4.33 -42.87 -9.50
N GLY A 87 5.20 -43.43 -10.36
CA GLY A 87 4.88 -44.59 -11.23
C GLY A 87 5.78 -44.79 -12.47
N ASN A 88 6.25 -46.04 -12.70
CA ASN A 88 7.19 -46.45 -13.76
C ASN A 88 6.55 -46.69 -15.14
N GLY A 89 7.21 -46.21 -16.20
CA GLY A 89 7.58 -46.93 -17.44
C GLY A 89 6.52 -47.72 -18.24
N ASP A 90 6.37 -47.28 -19.49
CA ASP A 90 5.98 -48.01 -20.70
C ASP A 90 4.51 -48.48 -20.87
N ASP A 91 3.92 -48.00 -21.98
CA ASP A 91 3.06 -48.67 -22.98
C ASP A 91 1.67 -48.04 -23.27
N TYR A 92 1.41 -47.84 -24.57
CA TYR A 92 0.41 -46.93 -25.17
C TYR A 92 -0.96 -47.60 -25.47
N GLY A 93 -2.06 -46.86 -25.31
CA GLY A 93 -3.40 -47.20 -25.83
C GLY A 93 -4.33 -45.99 -26.02
N SER A 94 -5.01 -45.90 -27.17
CA SER A 94 -5.79 -44.75 -27.70
C SER A 94 -7.01 -44.34 -26.85
N PRO A 95 -7.36 -43.03 -26.75
CA PRO A 95 -8.52 -42.55 -25.98
C PRO A 95 -9.85 -42.64 -26.75
N ASP A 96 -10.94 -42.98 -26.05
CA ASP A 96 -12.34 -42.73 -26.43
C ASP A 96 -12.92 -41.64 -25.51
N SER A 97 -13.80 -40.81 -26.04
CA SER A 97 -14.09 -39.43 -25.64
C SER A 97 -15.10 -39.28 -24.47
N SER A 98 -14.99 -40.08 -23.39
CA SER A 98 -15.99 -40.00 -22.31
C SER A 98 -15.54 -40.22 -20.86
N ASP A 99 -14.24 -40.23 -20.53
CA ASP A 99 -13.79 -40.50 -19.16
C ASP A 99 -13.22 -39.25 -18.45
N ASN A 100 -13.83 -38.89 -17.31
CA ASN A 100 -13.24 -38.00 -16.30
C ASN A 100 -12.07 -38.73 -15.61
N ARG A 101 -10.86 -38.15 -15.58
CA ARG A 101 -9.64 -38.75 -14.98
C ARG A 101 -9.07 -37.91 -13.83
N THR A 102 -8.26 -38.54 -12.96
CA THR A 102 -7.69 -37.95 -11.71
C THR A 102 -6.19 -38.23 -11.61
N PHE A 103 -5.39 -37.28 -11.11
CA PHE A 103 -3.93 -37.36 -10.99
C PHE A 103 -3.45 -37.52 -9.55
N PRO A 104 -2.47 -38.42 -9.27
CA PRO A 104 -1.81 -38.50 -7.96
C PRO A 104 -0.63 -37.53 -7.87
N ILE A 105 -0.52 -36.80 -6.74
CA ILE A 105 0.54 -35.82 -6.45
C ILE A 105 1.02 -36.06 -5.00
N GLU A 106 2.33 -35.99 -4.72
CA GLU A 106 2.91 -36.06 -3.37
C GLU A 106 3.39 -34.67 -2.94
N LEU A 107 2.87 -34.08 -1.86
CA LEU A 107 3.19 -32.71 -1.40
C LEU A 107 4.33 -32.68 -0.35
N ASN A 108 5.13 -31.61 -0.34
CA ASN A 108 6.18 -31.40 0.67
C ASN A 108 5.57 -30.86 1.98
N THR A 109 5.83 -31.52 3.11
CA THR A 109 5.23 -31.18 4.42
C THR A 109 5.94 -30.05 5.17
N ALA A 110 7.00 -29.47 4.60
CA ALA A 110 7.79 -28.42 5.23
C ALA A 110 7.39 -26.98 4.83
N SER A 111 6.55 -26.80 3.81
CA SER A 111 6.08 -25.49 3.34
C SER A 111 4.59 -25.30 3.60
N THR A 112 4.18 -24.12 4.07
CA THR A 112 2.78 -23.76 4.33
C THR A 112 2.01 -23.33 3.08
N THR A 113 2.72 -23.14 1.96
CA THR A 113 2.15 -22.72 0.67
C THR A 113 2.96 -23.40 -0.45
N GLN A 114 2.29 -24.05 -1.40
CA GLN A 114 2.89 -24.67 -2.59
C GLN A 114 1.98 -24.42 -3.78
N THR A 115 2.57 -24.00 -4.90
CA THR A 115 1.84 -23.75 -6.15
C THR A 115 2.17 -24.85 -7.15
N ALA A 116 1.14 -25.45 -7.76
CA ALA A 116 1.29 -26.42 -8.83
C ALA A 116 0.51 -25.95 -10.07
N TYR A 117 1.13 -26.08 -11.24
CA TYR A 117 0.49 -25.82 -12.52
C TYR A 117 0.05 -27.15 -13.13
N VAL A 118 -1.25 -27.28 -13.42
CA VAL A 118 -1.80 -28.42 -14.15
C VAL A 118 -2.26 -27.91 -15.51
N VAL A 119 -1.47 -28.17 -16.54
CA VAL A 119 -1.85 -27.83 -17.92
C VAL A 119 -2.75 -28.95 -18.45
N ILE A 120 -4.03 -28.62 -18.66
CA ILE A 120 -5.01 -29.53 -19.27
C ILE A 120 -5.09 -29.21 -20.76
N TYR A 121 -4.65 -30.13 -21.60
CA TYR A 121 -4.73 -30.00 -23.05
C TYR A 121 -6.17 -30.18 -23.54
N ASP A 122 -6.74 -29.17 -24.21
CA ASP A 122 -7.93 -29.34 -25.06
C ASP A 122 -7.48 -29.86 -26.44
N ASP A 123 -8.11 -30.91 -26.96
CA ASP A 123 -7.80 -31.55 -28.25
C ASP A 123 -8.62 -30.95 -29.41
N GLU A 124 -9.50 -29.97 -29.18
CA GLU A 124 -10.46 -29.50 -30.20
C GLU A 124 -10.16 -28.12 -30.85
N LYS A 125 -9.04 -27.46 -30.55
CA LYS A 125 -8.61 -26.20 -31.21
C LYS A 125 -7.16 -26.28 -31.73
N PRO A 126 -6.78 -25.47 -32.76
CA PRO A 126 -5.47 -25.57 -33.40
C PRO A 126 -4.37 -24.87 -32.59
N SER A 127 -4.27 -25.11 -31.28
CA SER A 127 -3.03 -24.79 -30.56
C SER A 127 -1.97 -25.77 -31.04
N ARG A 128 -0.85 -25.28 -31.58
CA ARG A 128 0.14 -26.15 -32.19
C ARG A 128 1.04 -26.76 -31.12
N LYS A 129 0.55 -27.85 -30.53
CA LYS A 129 1.28 -28.70 -29.58
C LYS A 129 2.59 -29.20 -30.21
N THR A 130 3.73 -28.64 -29.79
CA THR A 130 5.05 -29.21 -30.10
C THR A 130 5.71 -29.67 -28.81
N LYS A 131 5.60 -30.98 -28.54
CA LYS A 131 6.34 -31.63 -27.44
C LYS A 131 7.75 -31.91 -27.93
N GLY A 132 8.74 -31.32 -27.26
CA GLY A 132 10.13 -31.68 -27.42
C GLY A 132 10.44 -33.13 -27.03
N ASP A 133 11.37 -33.77 -27.74
CA ASP A 133 11.87 -35.11 -27.43
C ASP A 133 12.73 -35.02 -26.17
N ASP A 134 12.38 -35.77 -25.11
CA ASP A 134 13.01 -35.82 -23.76
C ASP A 134 14.45 -36.41 -23.75
N SER A 135 15.11 -36.37 -24.89
CA SER A 135 16.50 -36.75 -25.09
C SER A 135 17.31 -35.49 -25.38
N ALA A 136 18.44 -35.28 -24.68
CA ALA A 136 19.37 -34.13 -24.66
C ALA A 136 19.73 -33.48 -26.02
N ASN A 137 18.73 -33.07 -26.78
CA ASN A 137 18.78 -32.65 -28.16
C ASN A 137 18.28 -31.22 -28.19
N ASN A 138 19.18 -30.30 -28.56
CA ASN A 138 18.85 -28.92 -28.88
C ASN A 138 17.66 -28.86 -29.86
N ILE A 139 16.52 -28.41 -29.35
CA ILE A 139 15.28 -28.21 -30.10
C ILE A 139 15.32 -26.84 -30.73
N ASP A 140 15.46 -26.82 -32.05
CA ASP A 140 15.34 -25.61 -32.86
C ASP A 140 13.90 -25.51 -33.40
N LEU A 141 13.01 -24.87 -32.65
CA LEU A 141 11.63 -24.54 -33.06
C LEU A 141 11.55 -23.22 -33.82
N LYS A 142 12.55 -22.90 -34.65
CA LYS A 142 12.48 -21.76 -35.57
C LYS A 142 11.49 -22.05 -36.71
N GLY A 143 10.25 -21.59 -36.60
CA GLY A 143 9.32 -21.59 -37.73
C GLY A 143 7.84 -21.74 -37.43
N VAL A 144 7.32 -21.15 -36.34
CA VAL A 144 5.94 -20.65 -36.39
C VAL A 144 5.96 -19.50 -37.41
N ASN A 145 5.15 -19.57 -38.46
CA ASN A 145 5.18 -18.52 -39.49
C ASN A 145 4.89 -17.18 -38.78
N ASN A 146 5.68 -16.11 -38.97
CA ASN A 146 5.39 -14.77 -38.43
C ASN A 146 4.04 -14.15 -38.89
N SER A 147 3.17 -14.93 -39.52
CA SER A 147 1.78 -14.60 -39.87
C SER A 147 0.76 -15.38 -39.05
N ASP A 148 1.20 -16.36 -38.27
CA ASP A 148 0.36 -17.05 -37.30
C ASP A 148 0.06 -16.08 -36.15
N THR A 149 -1.16 -16.14 -35.64
CA THR A 149 -1.64 -15.27 -34.54
C THR A 149 -2.32 -16.11 -33.47
N SER A 150 -1.93 -17.38 -33.38
CA SER A 150 -2.52 -18.35 -32.48
C SER A 150 -1.71 -18.43 -31.21
N ASP A 151 -2.41 -18.43 -30.08
CA ASP A 151 -1.85 -18.74 -28.78
C ASP A 151 -1.32 -20.18 -28.75
N ASP A 152 -0.01 -20.34 -28.55
CA ASP A 152 0.70 -21.60 -28.55
C ASP A 152 1.20 -21.99 -27.15
N THR A 153 1.42 -23.30 -26.95
CA THR A 153 2.05 -23.83 -25.73
C THR A 153 3.21 -24.73 -26.12
N VAL A 154 4.42 -24.36 -25.71
CA VAL A 154 5.68 -24.98 -26.11
C VAL A 154 6.42 -25.53 -24.89
N LEU A 155 6.91 -26.75 -25.00
CA LEU A 155 7.75 -27.41 -24.01
C LEU A 155 8.95 -28.04 -24.71
N THR A 156 10.16 -27.54 -24.44
CA THR A 156 11.37 -27.93 -25.20
C THR A 156 12.10 -29.13 -24.61
N GLY A 157 12.04 -29.35 -23.29
CA GLY A 157 12.70 -30.48 -22.63
C GLY A 157 14.14 -30.14 -22.25
N ALA A 158 15.00 -31.14 -22.00
CA ALA A 158 16.38 -30.85 -21.62
C ALA A 158 17.28 -30.58 -22.84
N GLY A 159 18.07 -29.51 -22.80
CA GLY A 159 18.96 -29.10 -23.88
C GLY A 159 19.13 -27.59 -23.87
N ASN A 160 20.06 -27.08 -24.69
CA ASN A 160 20.10 -25.65 -24.97
C ASN A 160 19.22 -25.42 -26.19
N ASP A 161 18.00 -24.96 -25.98
CA ASP A 161 16.96 -24.92 -27.00
C ASP A 161 16.81 -23.52 -27.60
N THR A 162 16.09 -23.44 -28.72
CA THR A 162 15.80 -22.18 -29.39
C THR A 162 14.35 -22.17 -29.88
N VAL A 163 13.54 -21.32 -29.28
CA VAL A 163 12.09 -21.21 -29.50
C VAL A 163 11.74 -19.83 -30.04
N ASP A 164 10.93 -19.79 -31.10
CA ASP A 164 10.22 -18.61 -31.58
C ASP A 164 8.73 -18.97 -31.55
N ALA A 165 7.99 -18.42 -30.59
CA ALA A 165 6.61 -18.79 -30.28
C ALA A 165 5.62 -18.19 -31.30
N GLY A 166 5.88 -16.97 -31.79
CA GLY A 166 5.36 -16.51 -33.07
C GLY A 166 4.57 -15.21 -32.97
N LYS A 167 3.26 -15.29 -32.79
CA LYS A 167 2.39 -14.18 -32.35
C LYS A 167 1.18 -14.82 -31.71
N GLY A 168 0.49 -14.11 -30.84
CA GLY A 168 -0.52 -14.68 -29.96
C GLY A 168 -0.01 -14.63 -28.54
N ASN A 169 -0.86 -15.01 -27.58
CA ASN A 169 -0.45 -15.10 -26.19
C ASN A 169 0.13 -16.49 -25.94
N ASP A 170 1.44 -16.61 -25.91
CA ASP A 170 2.13 -17.88 -25.91
C ASP A 170 2.59 -18.29 -24.50
N ILE A 171 2.70 -19.59 -24.27
CA ILE A 171 3.27 -20.16 -23.04
C ILE A 171 4.47 -21.04 -23.43
N VAL A 172 5.67 -20.70 -22.96
CA VAL A 172 6.89 -21.44 -23.28
C VAL A 172 7.62 -21.90 -22.03
N PHE A 173 8.04 -23.16 -22.02
CA PHE A 173 8.84 -23.78 -20.98
C PHE A 173 10.16 -24.34 -21.56
N GLY A 174 11.29 -23.71 -21.21
CA GLY A 174 12.65 -24.09 -21.62
C GLY A 174 13.22 -25.31 -20.89
N GLN A 175 12.85 -25.49 -19.62
CA GLN A 175 13.27 -26.60 -18.75
C GLN A 175 14.76 -26.57 -18.37
N LYS A 176 15.63 -27.38 -18.96
CA LYS A 176 17.04 -27.50 -18.52
C LYS A 176 17.96 -27.18 -19.65
N GLY A 177 18.91 -26.27 -19.44
CA GLY A 177 19.95 -25.89 -20.38
C GLY A 177 19.88 -24.39 -20.63
N ASN A 178 20.75 -23.89 -21.50
CA ASN A 178 20.80 -22.45 -21.80
C ASN A 178 19.95 -22.16 -23.03
N ASP A 179 18.72 -21.74 -22.79
CA ASP A 179 17.66 -21.59 -23.76
C ASP A 179 17.58 -20.19 -24.35
N LYS A 180 16.98 -20.11 -25.54
CA LYS A 180 16.67 -18.85 -26.21
C LYS A 180 15.22 -18.84 -26.63
N ILE A 181 14.43 -18.00 -26.00
CA ILE A 181 12.98 -17.98 -26.16
C ILE A 181 12.56 -16.58 -26.65
N TRP A 182 11.78 -16.53 -27.72
CA TRP A 182 11.10 -15.33 -28.20
C TRP A 182 9.59 -15.54 -28.20
N GLY A 183 8.83 -14.68 -27.52
CA GLY A 183 7.37 -14.63 -27.52
C GLY A 183 6.80 -13.95 -28.77
N LYS A 184 7.28 -12.72 -29.04
CA LYS A 184 6.90 -11.79 -30.12
C LYS A 184 5.67 -10.95 -29.77
N GLU A 185 4.63 -10.92 -30.62
CA GLU A 185 3.46 -10.07 -30.40
C GLU A 185 2.42 -10.84 -29.59
N GLY A 186 1.94 -10.30 -28.48
CA GLY A 186 0.96 -10.92 -27.59
C GLY A 186 1.45 -10.88 -26.15
N ASN A 187 0.59 -11.27 -25.21
CA ASN A 187 0.95 -11.32 -23.79
C ASN A 187 1.49 -12.72 -23.47
N ASP A 188 2.80 -12.85 -23.39
CA ASP A 188 3.48 -14.12 -23.33
C ASP A 188 3.87 -14.54 -21.91
N TYR A 189 3.94 -15.85 -21.66
CA TYR A 189 4.40 -16.43 -20.41
C TYR A 189 5.61 -17.32 -20.67
N LEU A 190 6.80 -16.79 -20.37
CA LEU A 190 8.07 -17.40 -20.73
C LEU A 190 8.82 -17.87 -19.48
N LEU A 191 9.05 -19.18 -19.38
CA LEU A 191 9.87 -19.79 -18.33
C LEU A 191 11.15 -20.40 -18.93
N GLY A 192 12.32 -19.94 -18.48
CA GLY A 192 13.63 -20.49 -18.86
C GLY A 192 13.87 -21.84 -18.19
N GLY A 193 14.04 -21.85 -16.88
CA GLY A 193 14.17 -23.05 -16.06
C GLY A 193 15.52 -23.15 -15.37
N GLU A 194 16.30 -24.20 -15.62
CA GLU A 194 17.67 -24.34 -15.13
C GLU A 194 18.67 -23.99 -16.24
N GLY A 195 19.54 -22.99 -16.07
CA GLY A 195 20.58 -22.68 -17.04
C GLY A 195 20.81 -21.17 -17.16
N ASP A 196 21.70 -20.72 -18.04
CA ASP A 196 21.78 -19.27 -18.33
C ASP A 196 20.96 -18.98 -19.60
N ASP A 197 19.77 -18.45 -19.43
CA ASP A 197 18.73 -18.32 -20.45
C ASP A 197 18.64 -16.91 -21.03
N TYR A 198 18.06 -16.82 -22.23
CA TYR A 198 17.68 -15.56 -22.86
C TYR A 198 16.20 -15.61 -23.23
N LEU A 199 15.41 -14.75 -22.60
CA LEU A 199 13.98 -14.62 -22.80
C LEU A 199 13.69 -13.24 -23.40
N ASN A 200 12.92 -13.21 -24.48
CA ASN A 200 12.45 -11.98 -25.11
C ASN A 200 10.93 -12.04 -25.24
N GLY A 201 10.22 -11.19 -24.52
CA GLY A 201 8.75 -11.06 -24.53
C GLY A 201 8.29 -10.58 -25.90
N GLY A 202 8.54 -9.31 -26.21
CA GLY A 202 8.27 -8.70 -27.51
C GLY A 202 7.33 -7.52 -27.37
N ASP A 203 6.17 -7.55 -28.03
CA ASP A 203 5.12 -6.55 -27.88
C ASP A 203 3.97 -7.16 -27.07
N GLY A 204 3.64 -6.62 -25.90
CA GLY A 204 2.57 -7.16 -25.07
C GLY A 204 2.80 -6.89 -23.59
N LYS A 205 2.04 -7.60 -22.75
CA LYS A 205 2.30 -7.66 -21.31
C LYS A 205 2.84 -9.02 -21.01
N ASP A 206 4.16 -9.12 -20.89
CA ASP A 206 4.83 -10.39 -20.83
C ASP A 206 5.26 -10.73 -19.41
N TYR A 207 5.24 -12.03 -19.09
CA TYR A 207 5.79 -12.58 -17.85
C TYR A 207 7.06 -13.35 -18.20
N LEU A 208 8.20 -12.90 -17.67
CA LEU A 208 9.51 -13.48 -17.92
C LEU A 208 10.14 -13.96 -16.61
N ASP A 209 10.38 -15.27 -16.54
CA ASP A 209 11.07 -15.92 -15.42
C ASP A 209 12.16 -16.84 -15.97
N GLY A 210 13.42 -16.42 -15.82
CA GLY A 210 14.58 -17.21 -16.23
C GLY A 210 14.74 -18.48 -15.41
N GLY A 211 14.18 -18.53 -14.20
CA GLY A 211 14.46 -19.58 -13.23
C GLY A 211 15.88 -19.50 -12.70
N THR A 212 16.47 -20.65 -12.36
CA THR A 212 17.81 -20.68 -11.79
C THR A 212 18.86 -20.45 -12.87
N GLY A 213 19.62 -19.38 -12.78
CA GLY A 213 20.51 -19.06 -13.88
C GLY A 213 21.23 -17.75 -13.70
N ALA A 214 22.09 -17.38 -14.63
CA ALA A 214 22.40 -15.98 -14.85
C ALA A 214 21.71 -15.55 -16.15
N ASP A 215 20.47 -15.11 -16.03
CA ASP A 215 19.56 -14.99 -17.17
C ASP A 215 19.56 -13.59 -17.77
N THR A 216 19.06 -13.50 -19.00
CA THR A 216 18.80 -12.23 -19.67
C THR A 216 17.33 -12.16 -20.07
N LEU A 217 16.61 -11.22 -19.46
CA LEU A 217 15.18 -11.02 -19.65
C LEU A 217 14.95 -9.70 -20.40
N GLU A 218 14.31 -9.74 -21.55
CA GLU A 218 14.00 -8.59 -22.39
C GLU A 218 12.48 -8.53 -22.62
N GLY A 219 11.76 -7.67 -21.89
CA GLY A 219 10.30 -7.58 -21.99
C GLY A 219 9.87 -6.99 -23.33
N GLY A 220 10.36 -5.80 -23.67
CA GLY A 220 10.08 -5.17 -24.96
C GLY A 220 9.08 -4.03 -24.82
N ASN A 221 8.00 -4.03 -25.59
CA ASN A 221 6.97 -2.99 -25.51
C ASN A 221 5.78 -3.47 -24.67
N GLY A 222 5.44 -2.73 -23.62
CA GLY A 222 4.21 -2.90 -22.86
C GLY A 222 4.51 -3.09 -21.37
N ASP A 223 3.50 -3.47 -20.58
CA ASP A 223 3.66 -3.59 -19.13
C ASP A 223 4.16 -5.00 -18.78
N ASP A 224 5.48 -5.15 -18.62
CA ASP A 224 6.12 -6.45 -18.43
C ASP A 224 6.42 -6.77 -16.95
N ILE A 225 6.44 -8.07 -16.65
CA ILE A 225 6.79 -8.64 -15.35
C ILE A 225 8.06 -9.47 -15.47
N TYR A 226 9.04 -9.17 -14.61
CA TYR A 226 10.32 -9.87 -14.54
C TYR A 226 10.47 -10.56 -13.18
N ILE A 227 10.82 -11.84 -13.20
CA ILE A 227 11.20 -12.58 -12.00
C ILE A 227 12.72 -12.70 -11.94
N VAL A 228 13.29 -12.25 -10.83
CA VAL A 228 14.73 -12.25 -10.59
C VAL A 228 15.04 -13.09 -9.36
N ASP A 229 15.71 -14.21 -9.55
CA ASP A 229 16.13 -15.09 -8.46
C ASP A 229 17.66 -15.17 -8.29
N ASN A 230 18.41 -14.59 -9.23
CA ASN A 230 19.85 -14.58 -9.20
C ASN A 230 20.41 -13.17 -9.35
N VAL A 231 21.42 -12.86 -8.53
CA VAL A 231 22.12 -11.56 -8.55
C VAL A 231 22.84 -11.26 -9.88
N ASN A 232 23.00 -12.26 -10.76
CA ASN A 232 23.63 -12.11 -12.07
C ASN A 232 22.63 -11.99 -13.21
N ASP A 233 21.33 -12.06 -12.93
CA ASP A 233 20.28 -11.82 -13.93
C ASP A 233 20.39 -10.40 -14.47
N LYS A 234 19.91 -10.22 -15.70
CA LYS A 234 19.91 -8.94 -16.39
C LYS A 234 18.56 -8.70 -17.02
N ILE A 235 17.98 -7.57 -16.65
CA ILE A 235 16.84 -7.04 -17.37
C ILE A 235 17.36 -6.06 -18.42
N ILE A 236 17.00 -6.32 -19.67
CA ILE A 236 17.22 -5.42 -20.80
C ILE A 236 15.87 -4.85 -21.15
N ASP A 237 15.63 -3.62 -20.72
CA ASP A 237 14.46 -2.89 -21.15
C ASP A 237 14.88 -1.82 -22.17
N SER A 238 14.20 -1.81 -23.32
CA SER A 238 14.33 -0.74 -24.30
C SER A 238 13.26 0.26 -23.95
N PRO A 239 13.57 1.53 -23.60
CA PRO A 239 12.64 2.47 -22.99
C PRO A 239 11.29 2.46 -23.69
N GLY A 240 10.41 1.62 -23.18
CA GLY A 240 9.18 1.21 -23.81
C GLY A 240 8.07 2.17 -23.45
N THR A 241 6.87 1.86 -23.91
CA THR A 241 5.67 2.45 -23.33
C THR A 241 5.07 1.41 -22.42
N GLY A 242 5.24 1.55 -21.11
CA GLY A 242 4.75 0.55 -20.16
C GLY A 242 4.97 0.98 -18.72
N VAL A 243 4.49 0.14 -17.81
CA VAL A 243 4.87 0.11 -16.40
C VAL A 243 5.51 -1.23 -16.12
N GLU A 244 6.84 -1.25 -15.98
CA GLU A 244 7.61 -2.47 -15.83
C GLU A 244 7.77 -2.85 -14.35
N THR A 245 7.51 -4.12 -14.03
CA THR A 245 7.51 -4.64 -12.65
C THR A 245 8.52 -5.75 -12.44
N VAL A 246 9.36 -5.62 -11.43
CA VAL A 246 10.33 -6.65 -11.03
C VAL A 246 9.91 -7.27 -9.69
N TYR A 247 9.80 -8.60 -9.65
CA TYR A 247 9.77 -9.37 -8.42
C TYR A 247 11.14 -9.99 -8.20
N SER A 248 11.78 -9.71 -7.07
CA SER A 248 13.14 -10.18 -6.80
C SER A 248 13.28 -10.87 -5.46
N SER A 249 13.72 -12.13 -5.48
CA SER A 249 14.07 -12.88 -4.25
C SER A 249 15.50 -12.60 -3.76
N VAL A 250 16.23 -11.74 -4.48
CA VAL A 250 17.57 -11.25 -4.15
C VAL A 250 17.57 -9.72 -4.06
N SER A 251 18.64 -9.15 -3.49
CA SER A 251 18.80 -7.69 -3.52
C SER A 251 18.94 -7.18 -4.94
N TRP A 252 18.19 -6.14 -5.30
CA TRP A 252 18.08 -5.66 -6.68
C TRP A 252 18.19 -4.15 -6.82
N THR A 253 18.68 -3.71 -7.98
CA THR A 253 18.70 -2.30 -8.38
C THR A 253 18.02 -2.17 -9.72
N LEU A 254 16.96 -1.36 -9.78
CA LEU A 254 16.24 -1.07 -11.01
C LEU A 254 17.16 -0.40 -12.03
N GLY A 255 17.22 -0.98 -13.23
CA GLY A 255 17.81 -0.37 -14.41
C GLY A 255 16.96 0.78 -14.93
N SER A 256 17.44 1.52 -15.92
CA SER A 256 16.62 2.54 -16.60
C SER A 256 15.41 1.90 -17.29
N GLY A 257 14.25 2.55 -17.18
CA GLY A 257 13.00 2.05 -17.78
C GLY A 257 12.11 1.33 -16.78
N LEU A 258 12.68 0.73 -15.74
CA LEU A 258 11.89 -0.06 -14.78
C LEU A 258 11.23 0.82 -13.70
N ASP A 259 9.95 0.63 -13.45
CA ASP A 259 9.18 1.45 -12.51
C ASP A 259 9.05 0.81 -11.13
N HIS A 260 8.66 -0.47 -11.07
CA HIS A 260 8.28 -1.12 -9.82
C HIS A 260 9.24 -2.23 -9.40
N LEU A 261 9.48 -2.33 -8.09
CA LEU A 261 10.23 -3.41 -7.47
C LEU A 261 9.47 -3.98 -6.27
N TYR A 262 9.31 -5.30 -6.25
CA TYR A 262 8.80 -6.06 -5.12
C TYR A 262 9.89 -7.01 -4.65
N LEU A 263 10.38 -6.80 -3.44
CA LEU A 263 11.30 -7.74 -2.81
C LEU A 263 10.51 -8.95 -2.30
N THR A 264 11.02 -10.15 -2.52
CA THR A 264 10.44 -11.40 -2.03
C THR A 264 11.46 -12.19 -1.21
N ASP A 265 10.98 -13.20 -0.49
CA ASP A 265 11.80 -14.19 0.21
C ASP A 265 12.88 -13.56 1.12
N ASN A 266 14.15 -13.71 0.75
CA ASN A 266 15.30 -13.31 1.57
C ASN A 266 15.98 -12.03 1.04
N ALA A 267 15.41 -11.35 0.05
CA ALA A 267 15.92 -10.08 -0.42
C ALA A 267 15.93 -9.05 0.73
N THR A 268 16.97 -8.23 0.81
CA THR A 268 17.15 -7.26 1.90
C THR A 268 17.44 -5.85 1.40
N GLN A 269 17.54 -5.65 0.09
CA GLN A 269 17.83 -4.33 -0.48
C GLN A 269 17.13 -4.14 -1.81
N GLY A 270 16.45 -3.01 -1.96
CA GLY A 270 15.80 -2.58 -3.19
C GLY A 270 16.22 -1.15 -3.51
N ILE A 271 16.73 -0.92 -4.71
CA ILE A 271 17.20 0.41 -5.13
C ILE A 271 16.50 0.79 -6.43
N GLY A 272 15.87 1.97 -6.44
CA GLY A 272 15.23 2.60 -7.58
C GLY A 272 16.21 3.21 -8.59
N ASN A 273 15.69 4.09 -9.44
CA ASN A 273 16.41 4.75 -10.54
C ASN A 273 16.15 6.26 -10.56
N ASN A 274 15.82 6.88 -11.70
CA ASN A 274 15.52 8.32 -11.75
C ASN A 274 14.06 8.61 -12.12
N LEU A 275 13.24 7.55 -12.16
CA LEU A 275 11.81 7.60 -12.40
C LEU A 275 11.09 7.65 -11.06
N ASN A 276 9.79 7.89 -11.10
CA ASN A 276 8.94 7.75 -9.93
C ASN A 276 8.72 6.25 -9.66
N ASN A 277 9.52 5.68 -8.77
CA ASN A 277 9.51 4.26 -8.49
C ASN A 277 8.48 3.88 -7.44
N LYS A 278 7.99 2.64 -7.53
CA LYS A 278 7.33 1.98 -6.40
C LYS A 278 8.16 0.82 -5.92
N ILE A 279 8.58 0.85 -4.66
CA ILE A 279 9.46 -0.17 -4.09
C ILE A 279 8.81 -0.73 -2.83
N TYR A 280 8.47 -2.01 -2.90
CA TYR A 280 7.87 -2.75 -1.79
C TYR A 280 8.88 -3.74 -1.23
N GLY A 281 9.10 -3.67 0.08
CA GLY A 281 9.91 -4.59 0.86
C GLY A 281 9.25 -5.95 1.05
N ASN A 282 9.69 -6.68 2.07
CA ASN A 282 9.17 -7.97 2.49
C ASN A 282 9.13 -8.05 4.02
N SER A 283 9.11 -9.25 4.61
CA SER A 283 9.07 -9.40 6.07
C SER A 283 10.46 -9.33 6.75
N GLN A 284 11.49 -8.92 6.02
CA GLN A 284 12.86 -8.84 6.48
C GLN A 284 13.23 -7.38 6.71
N ASN A 285 14.24 -7.13 7.54
CA ASN A 285 14.87 -5.82 7.63
C ASN A 285 15.47 -5.42 6.28
N ASN A 286 14.83 -4.48 5.60
CA ASN A 286 15.12 -4.02 4.27
C ASN A 286 15.88 -2.69 4.28
N THR A 287 16.61 -2.44 3.20
CA THR A 287 17.14 -1.13 2.85
C THR A 287 16.59 -0.74 1.49
N LEU A 288 15.71 0.26 1.47
CA LEU A 288 15.03 0.73 0.27
C LEU A 288 15.52 2.14 -0.09
N GLU A 289 15.88 2.38 -1.34
CA GLU A 289 16.36 3.70 -1.82
C GLU A 289 15.66 4.09 -3.12
N GLY A 290 14.91 5.19 -3.15
CA GLY A 290 14.17 5.68 -4.32
C GLY A 290 15.09 6.37 -5.35
N LYS A 291 15.95 7.26 -4.85
CA LYS A 291 16.93 8.13 -5.53
C LYS A 291 16.33 9.43 -6.07
N ASN A 292 15.98 9.53 -7.35
CA ASN A 292 15.35 10.73 -7.90
C ASN A 292 13.99 10.34 -8.43
N GLY A 293 13.02 11.24 -8.32
CA GLY A 293 11.65 10.93 -8.70
C GLY A 293 10.76 11.15 -7.49
N ASN A 294 9.46 11.15 -7.70
CA ASN A 294 8.50 11.13 -6.60
C ASN A 294 8.15 9.67 -6.34
N ASP A 295 8.84 9.07 -5.39
CA ASP A 295 8.86 7.64 -5.15
C ASP A 295 7.85 7.22 -4.07
N GLU A 296 7.39 5.97 -4.12
CA GLU A 296 6.55 5.33 -3.10
C GLU A 296 7.27 4.09 -2.57
N LEU A 297 7.73 4.14 -1.32
CA LEU A 297 8.52 3.08 -0.68
C LEU A 297 7.79 2.54 0.55
N ASN A 298 7.68 1.22 0.67
CA ASN A 298 7.04 0.56 1.81
C ASN A 298 7.89 -0.60 2.32
N GLY A 299 8.22 -0.61 3.62
CA GLY A 299 9.06 -1.62 4.29
C GLY A 299 8.34 -2.92 4.66
N TYR A 300 7.03 -2.85 4.96
CA TYR A 300 6.19 -3.92 5.53
C TYR A 300 6.54 -4.35 6.95
N ASN A 301 7.25 -5.47 7.13
CA ASN A 301 7.61 -5.91 8.48
C ASN A 301 9.12 -5.98 8.57
N GLY A 302 9.66 -5.63 9.73
CA GLY A 302 11.09 -5.64 9.94
C GLY A 302 11.51 -4.29 10.48
N ASN A 303 12.79 -4.15 10.77
CA ASN A 303 13.35 -2.84 11.10
C ASN A 303 14.07 -2.34 9.86
N ASP A 304 13.41 -1.46 9.13
CA ASP A 304 13.74 -1.04 7.79
C ASP A 304 14.50 0.28 7.76
N ASN A 305 15.28 0.48 6.70
CA ASN A 305 15.90 1.76 6.39
C ASN A 305 15.40 2.21 5.02
N ILE A 306 14.60 3.26 4.99
CA ILE A 306 13.90 3.73 3.81
C ILE A 306 14.39 5.13 3.46
N PHE A 307 14.89 5.32 2.24
CA PHE A 307 15.45 6.57 1.74
C PHE A 307 14.71 7.00 0.47
N GLY A 308 13.98 8.12 0.51
CA GLY A 308 13.29 8.69 -0.65
C GLY A 308 14.29 9.21 -1.68
N GLY A 309 15.03 10.26 -1.31
CA GLY A 309 16.12 10.83 -2.08
C GLY A 309 15.80 12.24 -2.57
N SER A 310 15.35 12.41 -3.80
CA SER A 310 15.05 13.71 -4.40
C SER A 310 13.73 13.64 -5.14
N GLY A 311 12.80 14.52 -4.80
CA GLY A 311 11.43 14.53 -5.30
C GLY A 311 10.47 14.49 -4.12
N ASP A 312 9.16 14.62 -4.38
CA ASP A 312 8.17 14.55 -3.31
C ASP A 312 7.80 13.06 -3.06
N ASP A 313 8.37 12.47 -2.02
CA ASP A 313 8.34 11.03 -1.75
C ASP A 313 7.28 10.61 -0.72
N LYS A 314 6.89 9.33 -0.77
CA LYS A 314 6.03 8.69 0.23
C LYS A 314 6.71 7.46 0.81
N LEU A 315 6.99 7.50 2.11
CA LEU A 315 7.73 6.46 2.82
C LEU A 315 6.84 5.86 3.91
N TYR A 316 6.74 4.53 3.94
CA TYR A 316 5.95 3.77 4.90
C TYR A 316 6.83 2.72 5.60
N GLY A 317 7.03 2.85 6.91
CA GLY A 317 7.73 1.85 7.74
C GLY A 317 6.90 0.59 7.97
N ASP A 318 5.61 0.76 8.27
CA ASP A 318 4.66 -0.29 8.67
C ASP A 318 5.00 -0.92 10.04
N TYR A 319 5.48 -2.15 10.13
CA TYR A 319 5.71 -2.83 11.41
C TYR A 319 7.19 -2.98 11.72
N GLY A 320 7.61 -2.45 12.87
CA GLY A 320 8.96 -2.64 13.42
C GLY A 320 9.56 -1.30 13.78
N ASP A 321 10.81 -1.27 14.25
CA ASP A 321 11.45 0.03 14.55
C ASP A 321 12.21 0.50 13.31
N ASP A 322 11.65 1.48 12.60
CA ASP A 322 12.08 1.89 11.27
C ASP A 322 12.86 3.20 11.27
N TYR A 323 13.66 3.39 10.22
CA TYR A 323 14.33 4.66 9.90
C TYR A 323 13.90 5.13 8.51
N LEU A 324 13.20 6.26 8.46
CA LEU A 324 12.71 6.87 7.22
C LEU A 324 13.43 8.21 7.00
N ASN A 325 13.99 8.39 5.81
CA ASN A 325 14.64 9.62 5.37
C ASN A 325 14.04 10.09 4.04
N GLY A 326 13.31 11.21 4.05
CA GLY A 326 12.66 11.81 2.88
C GLY A 326 13.68 12.30 1.85
N GLY A 327 14.50 13.27 2.26
CA GLY A 327 15.58 13.80 1.42
C GLY A 327 15.27 15.22 0.94
N ASP A 328 15.38 15.48 -0.36
CA ASP A 328 14.99 16.75 -0.97
C ASP A 328 13.55 16.63 -1.48
N GLY A 329 12.58 17.41 -0.99
CA GLY A 329 11.19 17.25 -1.42
C GLY A 329 10.17 17.70 -0.38
N ASN A 330 8.89 17.65 -0.72
CA ASN A 330 7.83 17.70 0.28
C ASN A 330 7.38 16.26 0.53
N ASP A 331 7.94 15.64 1.55
CA ASP A 331 7.82 14.21 1.75
C ASP A 331 6.72 13.85 2.74
N ILE A 332 6.16 12.65 2.59
CA ILE A 332 5.26 12.04 3.55
C ILE A 332 5.96 10.84 4.17
N LEU A 333 6.21 10.91 5.48
CA LEU A 333 6.85 9.87 6.26
C LEU A 333 5.85 9.31 7.26
N ASP A 334 5.51 8.03 7.11
CA ASP A 334 4.63 7.29 8.01
C ASP A 334 5.42 6.16 8.68
N GLY A 335 5.65 6.29 9.99
CA GLY A 335 6.35 5.26 10.76
C GLY A 335 5.62 3.91 10.75
N GLY A 336 4.29 3.93 10.63
CA GLY A 336 3.46 2.73 10.70
C GLY A 336 3.04 2.40 12.13
N PHE A 337 2.78 1.11 12.41
CA PHE A 337 2.17 0.66 13.66
C PHE A 337 3.15 -0.05 14.61
N GLY A 338 3.18 0.41 15.86
CA GLY A 338 3.73 -0.34 16.99
C GLY A 338 5.26 -0.35 17.12
N GLY A 339 5.95 0.23 16.13
CA GLY A 339 7.36 0.59 16.13
C GLY A 339 7.68 1.82 16.94
N ALA A 340 8.93 1.99 17.36
CA ALA A 340 9.45 3.29 17.76
C ALA A 340 10.37 3.83 16.65
N ASP A 341 9.81 4.67 15.79
CA ASP A 341 10.41 4.99 14.51
C ASP A 341 11.26 6.27 14.57
N THR A 342 12.17 6.41 13.61
CA THR A 342 12.92 7.65 13.39
C THR A 342 12.60 8.20 12.01
N LEU A 343 12.00 9.39 11.98
CA LEU A 343 11.54 10.05 10.76
C LEU A 343 12.39 11.32 10.53
N GLU A 344 13.05 11.40 9.38
CA GLU A 344 13.89 12.53 8.97
C GLU A 344 13.39 13.07 7.62
N GLY A 345 12.67 14.20 7.60
CA GLY A 345 12.06 14.72 6.37
C GLY A 345 13.09 15.27 5.40
N GLY A 346 13.98 16.16 5.86
CA GLY A 346 15.03 16.74 5.03
C GLY A 346 14.69 18.15 4.57
N PHE A 347 14.79 18.43 3.27
CA PHE A 347 14.53 19.75 2.70
C PHE A 347 13.13 19.85 2.08
N GLY A 348 12.28 20.70 2.64
CA GLY A 348 11.00 21.06 2.03
C GLY A 348 9.92 21.09 3.10
N ASN A 349 8.65 20.98 2.71
CA ASN A 349 7.54 20.95 3.65
C ASN A 349 7.10 19.50 3.87
N ASP A 350 7.58 18.89 4.94
CA ASP A 350 7.35 17.47 5.18
C ASP A 350 6.15 17.22 6.10
N ILE A 351 5.54 16.05 5.92
CA ILE A 351 4.47 15.52 6.76
C ILE A 351 4.99 14.27 7.47
N TYR A 352 4.93 14.29 8.80
CA TYR A 352 5.30 13.18 9.67
C TYR A 352 4.04 12.58 10.28
N ILE A 353 3.78 11.30 10.07
CA ILE A 353 2.66 10.57 10.68
C ILE A 353 3.23 9.70 11.80
N VAL A 354 2.74 9.92 13.01
CA VAL A 354 3.23 9.26 14.24
C VAL A 354 2.09 8.63 15.02
N ASP A 355 2.31 7.40 15.47
CA ASP A 355 1.33 6.58 16.20
C ASP A 355 1.90 6.06 17.54
N ASN A 356 3.18 6.30 17.80
CA ASN A 356 3.86 5.87 19.00
C ASN A 356 4.54 7.06 19.69
N VAL A 357 4.34 7.17 21.00
CA VAL A 357 4.95 8.23 21.82
C VAL A 357 6.49 8.16 21.85
N ASN A 358 7.09 7.06 21.38
CA ASN A 358 8.53 6.89 21.28
C ASN A 358 9.08 7.20 19.88
N ASP A 359 8.23 7.54 18.92
CA ASP A 359 8.68 8.02 17.60
C ASP A 359 9.54 9.27 17.77
N LYS A 360 10.50 9.41 16.88
CA LYS A 360 11.46 10.49 16.89
C LYS A 360 11.51 11.17 15.53
N ILE A 361 11.11 12.43 15.53
CA ILE A 361 11.30 13.30 14.36
C ILE A 361 12.67 13.98 14.46
N ILE A 362 13.46 13.89 13.40
CA ILE A 362 14.71 14.60 13.21
C ILE A 362 14.50 15.63 12.10
N ASP A 363 14.51 16.90 12.48
CA ASP A 363 14.64 18.01 11.56
C ASP A 363 16.08 18.56 11.64
N SER A 364 16.81 18.55 10.52
CA SER A 364 18.21 18.98 10.46
C SER A 364 18.65 19.47 9.07
N PRO A 365 18.96 20.76 8.90
CA PRO A 365 18.18 21.95 9.22
C PRO A 365 17.65 22.68 7.96
N GLN A 366 16.49 23.31 8.11
CA GLN A 366 16.01 24.59 7.51
C GLN A 366 15.79 24.67 5.98
N THR A 367 14.53 24.49 5.56
CA THR A 367 13.59 25.57 5.16
C THR A 367 12.29 24.89 4.78
N GLY A 368 11.24 25.07 5.57
CA GLY A 368 9.97 24.38 5.35
C GLY A 368 8.88 24.89 6.27
N ILE A 369 7.69 24.31 6.11
CA ILE A 369 6.59 24.32 7.06
C ILE A 369 6.28 22.86 7.34
N GLU A 370 6.78 22.36 8.45
CA GLU A 370 6.77 20.96 8.81
C GLU A 370 5.48 20.64 9.60
N THR A 371 4.83 19.53 9.25
CA THR A 371 3.54 19.14 9.83
C THR A 371 3.62 17.76 10.46
N VAL A 372 3.27 17.68 11.75
CA VAL A 372 3.08 16.40 12.44
C VAL A 372 1.60 16.07 12.48
N LYS A 373 1.26 14.86 12.03
CA LYS A 373 -0.04 14.23 12.23
C LYS A 373 0.13 13.13 13.28
N ALA A 374 -0.48 13.32 14.44
CA ALA A 374 -0.30 12.41 15.57
C ALA A 374 -1.60 11.73 15.95
N SER A 375 -1.55 10.41 16.11
CA SER A 375 -2.60 9.60 16.75
C SER A 375 -2.22 9.20 18.18
N VAL A 376 -1.40 10.03 18.83
CA VAL A 376 -0.92 9.94 20.21
C VAL A 376 -0.75 11.33 20.82
N ASP A 377 -0.57 11.39 22.15
CA ASP A 377 -0.10 12.61 22.80
C ASP A 377 1.25 13.03 22.20
N TRP A 378 1.36 14.28 21.74
CA TRP A 378 2.55 14.75 21.04
C TRP A 378 3.03 16.13 21.51
N THR A 379 4.35 16.30 21.55
CA THR A 379 5.01 17.58 21.79
C THR A 379 5.94 17.87 20.62
N LEU A 380 5.75 19.00 19.94
CA LEU A 380 6.58 19.38 18.81
C LEU A 380 8.03 19.58 19.26
N GLY A 381 8.95 18.90 18.57
CA GLY A 381 10.38 19.17 18.65
C GLY A 381 10.73 20.52 18.01
N ALA A 382 11.95 21.02 18.23
CA ALA A 382 12.41 22.24 17.59
C ALA A 382 12.38 22.11 16.06
N GLY A 383 11.94 23.17 15.37
CA GLY A 383 11.88 23.21 13.90
C GLY A 383 10.51 22.84 13.32
N LEU A 384 9.63 22.17 14.08
CA LEU A 384 8.32 21.76 13.60
C LEU A 384 7.27 22.86 13.79
N ASP A 385 6.50 23.19 12.75
CA ASP A 385 5.52 24.28 12.77
C ASP A 385 4.11 23.83 13.16
N ASN A 386 3.62 22.74 12.59
CA ASN A 386 2.21 22.35 12.73
C ASN A 386 2.05 21.01 13.45
N LEU A 387 1.00 20.93 14.27
CA LEU A 387 0.52 19.69 14.87
C LEU A 387 -0.96 19.50 14.54
N ILE A 388 -1.32 18.34 14.04
CA ILE A 388 -2.69 17.89 13.82
C ILE A 388 -2.89 16.61 14.60
N LEU A 389 -3.81 16.62 15.56
CA LEU A 389 -4.23 15.41 16.26
C LEU A 389 -5.30 14.71 15.42
N GLU A 390 -5.11 13.42 15.20
CA GLU A 390 -6.02 12.52 14.47
C GLU A 390 -6.40 11.32 15.36
N GLY A 391 -7.25 10.41 14.86
CA GLY A 391 -7.64 9.19 15.57
C GLY A 391 -8.85 9.33 16.52
N TYR A 392 -9.09 8.26 17.30
CA TYR A 392 -10.37 7.99 17.98
C TYR A 392 -10.33 8.11 19.51
N ASP A 393 -9.28 8.72 20.06
CA ASP A 393 -9.16 8.97 21.49
C ASP A 393 -8.82 10.44 21.76
N LYS A 394 -8.90 10.82 23.02
CA LYS A 394 -8.40 12.09 23.51
C LYS A 394 -6.87 12.07 23.43
N TYR A 395 -6.33 12.90 22.54
CA TYR A 395 -4.90 13.20 22.48
C TYR A 395 -4.65 14.65 22.85
N ASN A 396 -3.44 14.94 23.31
CA ASN A 396 -3.03 16.25 23.77
C ASN A 396 -1.83 16.72 22.94
N GLY A 397 -1.78 18.03 22.68
CA GLY A 397 -0.77 18.65 21.85
C GLY A 397 -0.02 19.73 22.60
N THR A 398 1.30 19.78 22.45
CA THR A 398 2.13 20.89 22.94
C THR A 398 3.04 21.36 21.81
N GLY A 399 3.09 22.67 21.57
CA GLY A 399 4.00 23.29 20.62
C GLY A 399 5.42 23.47 21.16
N ASN A 400 6.19 24.34 20.52
CA ASN A 400 7.58 24.63 20.80
C ASN A 400 7.81 26.15 20.96
N ASP A 401 8.98 26.66 20.54
CA ASP A 401 9.33 28.09 20.63
C ASP A 401 9.01 28.87 19.32
N LEU A 402 8.41 28.22 18.33
CA LEU A 402 7.99 28.78 17.04
C LEU A 402 6.54 29.26 17.10
N ASN A 403 6.06 29.90 16.03
CA ASN A 403 4.64 30.20 15.88
C ASN A 403 3.92 28.95 15.37
N ASN A 404 3.36 28.14 16.25
CA ASN A 404 2.77 26.87 15.88
C ASN A 404 1.30 26.98 15.45
N THR A 405 0.87 26.10 14.56
CA THR A 405 -0.57 25.82 14.36
C THR A 405 -0.89 24.45 14.93
N ILE A 406 -1.70 24.41 15.98
CA ILE A 406 -2.08 23.17 16.69
C ILE A 406 -3.57 22.95 16.52
N THR A 407 -3.92 21.83 15.88
CA THR A 407 -5.30 21.42 15.61
C THR A 407 -5.64 20.15 16.38
N GLY A 408 -6.69 20.20 17.20
CA GLY A 408 -7.25 19.07 17.91
C GLY A 408 -8.00 18.08 17.02
N ASN A 409 -8.55 17.05 17.65
CA ASN A 409 -9.46 16.08 17.04
C ASN A 409 -10.90 16.33 17.54
N GLN A 410 -11.80 15.36 17.42
CA GLN A 410 -13.21 15.55 17.81
C GLN A 410 -13.50 15.33 19.30
N TYR A 411 -12.47 15.04 20.09
CA TYR A 411 -12.55 14.72 21.53
C TYR A 411 -11.95 15.84 22.36
N ASP A 412 -12.26 15.85 23.66
CA ASP A 412 -11.71 16.83 24.60
C ASP A 412 -10.16 16.79 24.64
N ASN A 413 -9.51 17.76 24.00
CA ASN A 413 -8.06 17.88 23.91
C ASN A 413 -7.50 18.88 24.94
N ILE A 414 -6.24 18.69 25.32
CA ILE A 414 -5.43 19.74 25.98
C ILE A 414 -4.40 20.22 24.97
N LEU A 415 -4.51 21.47 24.55
CA LEU A 415 -3.62 22.10 23.58
C LEU A 415 -2.84 23.23 24.26
N ASN A 416 -1.53 23.24 24.08
CA ASN A 416 -0.64 24.28 24.61
C ASN A 416 0.28 24.80 23.50
N GLY A 417 0.19 26.08 23.15
CA GLY A 417 1.01 26.72 22.10
C GLY A 417 2.48 26.75 22.48
N GLY A 418 2.79 27.29 23.65
CA GLY A 418 4.16 27.33 24.18
C GLY A 418 4.72 28.73 24.17
N ILE A 419 5.81 28.97 23.42
CA ILE A 419 6.32 30.32 23.18
C ILE A 419 6.16 30.58 21.69
N GLY A 420 5.62 31.73 21.31
CA GLY A 420 5.33 32.00 19.91
C GLY A 420 4.04 32.76 19.78
N ASN A 421 3.67 33.11 18.55
CA ASN A 421 2.32 33.57 18.26
C ASN A 421 1.56 32.39 17.68
N ASP A 422 0.94 31.61 18.56
CA ASP A 422 0.40 30.30 18.22
C ASP A 422 -1.05 30.40 17.73
N THR A 423 -1.47 29.42 16.96
CA THR A 423 -2.87 29.25 16.52
C THR A 423 -3.38 27.91 17.03
N LEU A 424 -4.36 27.96 17.93
CA LEU A 424 -4.96 26.78 18.55
C LEU A 424 -6.39 26.59 18.04
N ILE A 425 -6.67 25.43 17.46
CA ILE A 425 -7.99 25.02 16.94
C ILE A 425 -8.43 23.77 17.71
N GLY A 426 -9.39 23.90 18.63
CA GLY A 426 -9.89 22.76 19.42
C GLY A 426 -10.71 21.76 18.61
N LYS A 427 -11.56 22.26 17.69
CA LYS A 427 -12.63 21.55 16.97
C LYS A 427 -13.82 21.20 17.88
N ASN A 428 -14.26 19.94 17.88
CA ASN A 428 -15.37 19.48 18.72
C ASN A 428 -14.79 18.99 20.06
N GLY A 429 -15.66 18.75 21.04
CA GLY A 429 -15.19 18.43 22.38
C GLY A 429 -15.02 19.69 23.22
N ASN A 430 -14.89 19.52 24.53
CA ASN A 430 -14.63 20.63 25.45
C ASN A 430 -13.13 20.72 25.68
N ASP A 431 -12.48 21.60 24.93
CA ASP A 431 -11.02 21.64 24.90
C ASP A 431 -10.45 22.53 26.00
N THR A 432 -9.21 22.24 26.40
CA THR A 432 -8.42 23.14 27.25
C THR A 432 -7.31 23.74 26.42
N LEU A 433 -7.40 25.05 26.17
CA LEU A 433 -6.49 25.78 25.30
C LEU A 433 -5.61 26.70 26.14
N THR A 434 -4.30 26.63 25.94
CA THR A 434 -3.29 27.47 26.59
C THR A 434 -2.43 28.08 25.50
N GLY A 435 -2.46 29.40 25.33
CA GLY A 435 -1.65 30.05 24.29
C GLY A 435 -0.17 30.00 24.65
N GLY A 436 0.15 30.38 25.89
CA GLY A 436 1.50 30.51 26.38
C GLY A 436 2.01 31.94 26.25
N PHE A 437 3.25 32.11 25.81
CA PHE A 437 3.86 33.44 25.64
C PHE A 437 3.81 33.89 24.20
N GLY A 438 3.06 34.95 23.93
CA GLY A 438 3.10 35.69 22.66
C GLY A 438 1.70 36.15 22.30
N ALA A 439 1.47 36.49 21.03
CA ALA A 439 0.16 36.96 20.58
C ALA A 439 -0.62 35.81 19.96
N ASP A 440 -1.37 35.08 20.78
CA ASP A 440 -1.96 33.80 20.37
C ASP A 440 -3.36 33.95 19.76
N ALA A 441 -3.75 33.01 18.91
CA ALA A 441 -5.04 32.95 18.25
C ALA A 441 -5.79 31.68 18.66
N PHE A 442 -6.90 31.85 19.36
CA PHE A 442 -7.84 30.76 19.67
C PHE A 442 -8.95 30.75 18.62
N VAL A 443 -8.96 29.73 17.77
CA VAL A 443 -9.79 29.66 16.58
C VAL A 443 -10.98 28.73 16.80
N PHE A 444 -12.17 29.28 16.53
CA PHE A 444 -13.44 28.55 16.48
C PHE A 444 -13.90 28.52 15.02
N GLU A 445 -13.95 27.34 14.42
CA GLU A 445 -14.21 27.19 12.99
C GLU A 445 -15.67 27.47 12.66
N SER A 446 -16.61 27.13 13.54
CA SER A 446 -18.03 27.36 13.30
C SER A 446 -18.86 27.53 14.57
N LEU A 447 -19.36 28.75 14.79
CA LEU A 447 -20.40 29.00 15.79
C LEU A 447 -21.80 28.98 15.16
N THR A 448 -22.67 28.08 15.60
CA THR A 448 -24.09 28.08 15.22
C THR A 448 -24.98 28.30 16.45
N ALA A 449 -25.85 29.31 16.40
CA ALA A 449 -26.88 29.43 17.42
C ALA A 449 -27.97 28.39 17.16
N ASN A 450 -28.26 27.60 18.19
CA ASN A 450 -29.29 26.58 18.20
C ASN A 450 -30.61 26.99 17.54
N SER A 451 -30.90 26.45 16.35
CA SER A 451 -32.28 26.27 15.88
C SER A 451 -32.48 25.08 14.94
N PHE A 452 -31.69 24.01 15.08
CA PHE A 452 -31.95 22.69 14.47
C PHE A 452 -31.53 21.57 15.45
N PRO A 453 -32.13 20.36 15.38
CA PRO A 453 -32.11 19.39 16.48
C PRO A 453 -30.68 18.96 16.84
N ALA A 454 -30.50 18.57 18.10
CA ALA A 454 -29.26 18.27 18.83
C ALA A 454 -28.38 17.13 18.26
N ASN A 455 -28.11 17.15 16.96
CA ASN A 455 -27.55 16.01 16.22
C ASN A 455 -26.58 16.46 15.11
N THR A 456 -26.11 17.71 15.10
CA THR A 456 -25.19 18.18 14.04
C THR A 456 -24.23 19.22 14.60
N TYR A 457 -22.98 18.79 14.82
CA TYR A 457 -21.75 19.57 15.03
C TYR A 457 -21.89 20.87 15.85
N GLN A 458 -21.74 20.74 17.16
CA GLN A 458 -21.39 21.88 18.02
C GLN A 458 -19.98 21.67 18.52
N GLU A 459 -19.12 22.67 18.28
CA GLU A 459 -17.89 22.84 19.07
C GLU A 459 -18.30 22.83 20.55
N GLY A 460 -17.55 22.10 21.39
CA GLY A 460 -17.88 22.06 22.80
C GLY A 460 -17.60 23.40 23.48
N ILE A 461 -17.73 23.43 24.80
CA ILE A 461 -17.45 24.64 25.56
C ILE A 461 -15.98 24.61 25.97
N ASP A 462 -15.16 25.33 25.22
CA ASP A 462 -13.72 25.35 25.45
C ASP A 462 -13.34 26.20 26.67
N ASN A 463 -12.20 25.88 27.26
CA ASN A 463 -11.60 26.58 28.38
C ASN A 463 -10.23 27.14 27.97
N ILE A 464 -10.18 28.44 27.70
CA ILE A 464 -8.94 29.17 27.42
C ILE A 464 -8.34 29.63 28.75
N THR A 465 -7.17 29.11 29.08
CA THR A 465 -6.66 29.18 30.46
C THR A 465 -5.90 30.46 30.77
N ASP A 466 -5.26 31.08 29.77
CA ASP A 466 -4.25 32.11 29.96
C ASP A 466 -4.40 33.36 29.07
N PHE A 467 -5.55 33.55 28.40
CA PHE A 467 -5.81 34.70 27.52
C PHE A 467 -5.28 36.04 28.06
N ASN A 468 -4.40 36.67 27.28
CA ASN A 468 -3.71 37.90 27.61
C ASN A 468 -3.75 38.96 26.49
N TYR A 469 -4.70 39.89 26.62
CA TYR A 469 -4.83 41.05 25.73
C TYR A 469 -3.55 41.88 25.58
N SER A 470 -2.70 41.94 26.62
CA SER A 470 -1.49 42.76 26.58
C SER A 470 -0.34 42.13 25.79
N GLU A 471 -0.36 40.81 25.62
CA GLU A 471 0.59 40.07 24.78
C GLU A 471 0.11 40.03 23.32
N GLY A 472 -1.21 40.12 23.11
CA GLY A 472 -1.81 40.34 21.80
C GLY A 472 -2.84 39.29 21.40
N ASP A 473 -3.23 38.43 22.35
CA ASP A 473 -4.12 37.31 22.14
C ASP A 473 -5.47 37.72 21.56
N LYS A 474 -6.01 36.83 20.73
CA LYS A 474 -7.28 37.02 20.03
C LYS A 474 -8.08 35.75 19.97
N ILE A 475 -9.39 35.94 19.94
CA ILE A 475 -10.33 34.90 19.58
C ILE A 475 -10.71 35.12 18.12
N GLN A 476 -10.58 34.10 17.29
CA GLN A 476 -10.92 34.16 15.88
C GLN A 476 -12.11 33.24 15.61
N ILE A 477 -13.11 33.75 14.90
CA ILE A 477 -14.27 32.96 14.48
C ILE A 477 -14.29 32.91 12.95
N SER A 478 -14.00 31.75 12.38
CA SER A 478 -13.85 31.57 10.92
C SER A 478 -15.19 31.45 10.20
N LYS A 479 -16.23 30.98 10.89
CA LYS A 479 -17.58 30.91 10.35
C LYS A 479 -18.61 31.17 11.43
N VAL A 480 -19.58 32.01 11.09
CA VAL A 480 -20.75 32.23 11.93
C VAL A 480 -22.00 31.83 11.18
N GLY A 481 -22.73 30.84 11.71
CA GLY A 481 -24.02 30.44 11.18
C GLY A 481 -25.01 31.61 11.23
N PHE A 482 -25.65 31.90 10.09
CA PHE A 482 -26.70 32.92 9.94
C PHE A 482 -26.29 34.38 10.12
N GLY A 483 -25.32 34.84 9.32
CA GLY A 483 -25.22 36.26 8.96
C GLY A 483 -24.81 37.19 10.10
N ALA A 484 -23.95 36.73 11.00
CA ALA A 484 -23.30 37.65 11.92
C ALA A 484 -22.50 38.68 11.12
N THR A 485 -22.94 39.93 11.20
CA THR A 485 -22.36 41.05 10.43
C THR A 485 -21.54 41.98 11.33
N SER A 486 -21.46 41.69 12.63
CA SER A 486 -20.71 42.51 13.59
C SER A 486 -20.37 41.78 14.90
N THR A 487 -19.32 42.22 15.57
CA THR A 487 -18.88 41.75 16.90
C THR A 487 -19.85 42.07 18.04
N ASN A 488 -20.92 42.84 17.80
CA ASN A 488 -21.94 43.19 18.80
C ASN A 488 -22.81 41.99 19.26
N GLN A 489 -22.63 40.84 18.62
CA GLN A 489 -23.31 39.58 18.92
C GLN A 489 -22.57 38.73 19.96
N PHE A 490 -21.42 39.22 20.45
CA PHE A 490 -20.61 38.53 21.44
C PHE A 490 -20.66 39.28 22.77
N SER A 491 -20.71 38.54 23.87
CA SER A 491 -20.66 39.11 25.22
C SER A 491 -19.79 38.27 26.16
N TYR A 492 -19.19 38.94 27.14
CA TYR A 492 -18.33 38.32 28.15
C TYR A 492 -18.89 38.57 29.55
N ASN A 493 -19.09 37.49 30.32
CA ASN A 493 -19.47 37.57 31.72
C ASN A 493 -18.22 37.52 32.60
N SER A 494 -17.71 38.68 33.03
CA SER A 494 -16.50 38.78 33.84
C SER A 494 -16.56 38.09 35.22
N SER A 495 -17.76 37.79 35.72
CA SER A 495 -17.93 37.07 36.99
C SER A 495 -17.77 35.56 36.84
N THR A 496 -18.13 35.02 35.68
CA THR A 496 -18.09 33.57 35.41
C THR A 496 -17.03 33.17 34.40
N GLY A 497 -16.45 34.12 33.66
CA GLY A 497 -15.55 33.85 32.55
C GLY A 497 -16.24 33.48 31.23
N ALA A 498 -17.58 33.38 31.20
CA ALA A 498 -18.30 32.84 30.06
C ALA A 498 -18.29 33.80 28.86
N LEU A 499 -17.95 33.25 27.68
CA LEU A 499 -18.11 33.88 26.38
C LEU A 499 -19.36 33.37 25.69
N LEU A 500 -20.21 34.31 25.29
CA LEU A 500 -21.55 34.04 24.81
C LEU A 500 -21.73 34.64 23.41
N PHE A 501 -22.36 33.90 22.51
CA PHE A 501 -22.73 34.33 21.16
C PHE A 501 -24.26 34.36 20.99
N ASP A 502 -24.78 35.47 20.48
CA ASP A 502 -26.20 35.68 20.16
C ASP A 502 -26.39 35.94 18.66
N ALA A 503 -26.80 34.91 17.93
CA ALA A 503 -27.02 35.02 16.49
C ALA A 503 -28.23 35.88 16.11
N SER A 504 -29.17 36.14 17.02
CA SER A 504 -30.43 36.80 16.69
C SER A 504 -30.63 38.05 17.53
N SER A 505 -30.27 39.22 16.98
CA SER A 505 -30.55 40.49 17.66
C SER A 505 -32.06 40.78 17.89
N SER A 506 -32.97 39.90 17.42
CA SER A 506 -34.42 40.14 17.38
C SER A 506 -35.34 38.96 17.72
N ASP A 507 -34.85 37.72 17.87
CA ASP A 507 -35.73 36.53 17.72
C ASP A 507 -36.00 35.79 19.04
N GLY A 508 -35.37 36.23 20.14
CA GLY A 508 -35.60 35.68 21.48
C GLY A 508 -34.91 34.33 21.76
N ILE A 509 -33.96 33.93 20.92
CA ILE A 509 -33.07 32.79 21.19
C ILE A 509 -32.05 33.23 22.25
N ALA A 510 -31.79 32.37 23.24
CA ALA A 510 -30.82 32.67 24.28
C ALA A 510 -29.39 32.60 23.71
N ALA A 511 -28.54 33.53 24.13
CA ALA A 511 -27.12 33.49 23.82
C ALA A 511 -26.51 32.14 24.24
N VAL A 512 -25.67 31.57 23.38
CA VAL A 512 -25.04 30.26 23.59
C VAL A 512 -23.62 30.47 24.06
N GLN A 513 -23.22 29.74 25.11
CA GLN A 513 -21.83 29.73 25.55
C GLN A 513 -21.02 28.84 24.62
N PHE A 514 -19.88 29.37 24.14
CA PHE A 514 -18.95 28.62 23.29
C PHE A 514 -17.57 28.49 23.93
N ALA A 515 -17.22 29.35 24.88
CA ALA A 515 -15.94 29.27 25.58
C ALA A 515 -16.03 29.86 26.99
N THR A 516 -14.98 29.58 27.77
CA THR A 516 -14.73 30.12 29.09
C THR A 516 -13.31 30.68 29.12
N LEU A 517 -13.17 31.90 29.63
CA LEU A 517 -11.88 32.50 29.96
C LEU A 517 -11.71 32.55 31.48
N SER A 518 -10.48 32.71 31.97
CA SER A 518 -10.22 33.05 33.38
C SER A 518 -11.08 34.23 33.85
N SER A 519 -11.68 34.13 35.04
CA SER A 519 -12.59 35.18 35.55
C SER A 519 -11.83 36.47 35.89
N GLY A 520 -12.40 37.62 35.55
CA GLY A 520 -11.86 38.94 35.93
C GLY A 520 -10.75 39.48 35.03
N ILE A 521 -10.52 38.86 33.86
CA ILE A 521 -9.65 39.43 32.83
C ILE A 521 -10.31 40.63 32.13
N SER A 522 -9.49 41.49 31.54
CA SER A 522 -9.95 42.59 30.70
C SER A 522 -10.18 42.06 29.28
N PHE A 523 -11.44 41.80 28.94
CA PHE A 523 -11.84 41.34 27.60
C PHE A 523 -12.95 42.24 27.04
N VAL A 524 -12.77 42.72 25.82
CA VAL A 524 -13.69 43.58 25.08
C VAL A 524 -13.98 42.91 23.73
N PRO A 525 -15.16 42.28 23.56
CA PRO A 525 -15.47 41.49 22.35
C PRO A 525 -15.28 42.25 21.03
N SER A 526 -15.53 43.56 20.98
CA SER A 526 -15.35 44.35 19.76
C SER A 526 -13.90 44.60 19.35
N LEU A 527 -12.94 44.33 20.25
CA LEU A 527 -11.50 44.48 20.02
C LEU A 527 -10.79 43.13 19.93
N ASP A 528 -11.28 42.15 20.67
CA ASP A 528 -10.56 40.91 20.96
C ASP A 528 -11.09 39.72 20.15
N ILE A 529 -12.28 39.86 19.55
CA ILE A 529 -12.85 38.90 18.60
C ILE A 529 -12.69 39.41 17.19
N ASN A 530 -12.05 38.60 16.35
CA ASN A 530 -12.01 38.79 14.90
C ASN A 530 -12.97 37.82 14.22
N LEU A 531 -13.81 38.36 13.34
CA LEU A 531 -14.52 37.57 12.33
C LEU A 531 -13.62 37.52 11.10
N VAL A 532 -13.13 36.33 10.75
CA VAL A 532 -12.16 36.13 9.65
C VAL A 532 -12.87 35.65 8.39
#